data_AF-A0A1I6L5B1-F1
#
_entry.id   AF-A0A1I6L5B1-F1
#
_cell.length_a   1.000
_cell.length_b   1.000
_cell.length_c   1.000
_cell.angle_alpha   90.00
_cell.angle_beta   90.00
_cell.angle_gamma   90.00
#
_symmetry.space_group_name_H-M   'P 1'
#
loop_
_entity.id
_entity.type
_entity.pdbx_description
1 polymer ?
#
loop_
_entity_poly.entity_id
_entity_poly.type
_entity_poly.pdbx_seq_one_letter_code
_entity_poly.pdbx_strand_id
1 'polypeptide(L)' 'MISVSTSSSAAGTCPRCGEAVPTHRLLIEYETTDGRSAFAECPTCDDVVHPEPA' A
#
# COMPACT_ATOMS: atom_id res chain seq x y z
N MET A 1 -2.71 -19.05 -20.92
CA MET A 1 -3.42 -18.34 -19.85
C MET A 1 -2.36 -17.97 -18.84
N ILE A 2 -1.89 -16.71 -18.80
CA ILE A 2 -0.87 -16.31 -17.82
C ILE A 2 -1.62 -16.12 -16.52
N SER A 3 -1.51 -17.08 -15.61
CA SER A 3 -1.88 -16.90 -14.21
C SER A 3 -0.87 -15.90 -13.63
N VAL A 4 -1.21 -14.61 -13.66
CA VAL A 4 -0.55 -13.65 -12.80
C VAL A 4 -0.97 -13.99 -11.39
N SER A 5 -0.16 -14.83 -10.74
CA SER A 5 -0.20 -14.96 -9.30
C SER A 5 0.27 -13.61 -8.78
N THR A 6 -0.65 -12.69 -8.57
CA THR A 6 -0.41 -11.37 -7.98
C THR A 6 -0.12 -11.56 -6.50
N SER A 7 0.92 -12.32 -6.16
CA SER A 7 1.66 -12.11 -4.93
C SER A 7 2.46 -10.80 -5.08
N SER A 8 1.78 -9.72 -5.49
CA SER A 8 2.28 -8.38 -5.26
C SER A 8 2.34 -8.27 -3.76
N SER A 9 3.55 -8.20 -3.23
CA SER A 9 3.75 -7.70 -1.88
C SER A 9 2.87 -6.46 -1.74
N ALA A 10 1.90 -6.52 -0.85
CA ALA A 10 1.11 -5.37 -0.49
C ALA A 10 1.95 -4.59 0.52
N ALA A 11 2.11 -3.30 0.30
CA ALA A 11 2.70 -2.43 1.30
C ALA A 11 1.79 -2.30 2.53
N GLY A 12 0.49 -2.47 2.33
CA GLY A 12 -0.53 -2.44 3.36
C GLY A 12 -1.91 -2.28 2.76
N THR A 13 -2.85 -1.81 3.57
CA THR A 13 -4.26 -1.67 3.17
C THR A 13 -4.68 -0.21 3.19
N CYS A 14 -5.48 0.22 2.21
CA CYS A 14 -5.99 1.58 2.16
C CYS A 14 -7.02 1.79 3.29
N PRO A 15 -6.83 2.76 4.20
CA PRO A 15 -7.74 2.99 5.32
C PRO A 15 -9.10 3.57 4.89
N ARG A 16 -9.22 4.03 3.64
CA ARG A 16 -10.45 4.62 3.11
C ARG A 16 -11.38 3.59 2.48
N CYS A 17 -10.85 2.72 1.62
CA CYS A 17 -11.65 1.77 0.84
C CYS A 17 -11.38 0.30 1.20
N GLY A 18 -10.35 0.01 2.00
CA GLY A 18 -9.96 -1.35 2.37
C GLY A 18 -9.22 -2.12 1.27
N GLU A 19 -8.91 -1.49 0.14
CA GLU A 19 -8.18 -2.13 -0.96
C GLU A 19 -6.71 -2.35 -0.59
N ALA A 20 -6.13 -3.46 -1.05
CA ALA A 20 -4.71 -3.71 -0.89
C ALA A 20 -3.89 -2.71 -1.72
N VAL A 21 -2.96 -2.00 -1.07
CA VAL A 21 -2.07 -1.06 -1.74
C VAL A 21 -0.77 -1.79 -2.11
N PRO A 22 -0.45 -1.95 -3.41
CA PRO A 22 0.71 -2.72 -3.82
C PRO A 22 2.01 -1.94 -3.59
N THR A 23 3.11 -2.63 -3.28
CA THR A 23 4.40 -1.98 -2.98
C THR A 23 4.93 -1.11 -4.12
N HIS A 24 4.61 -1.40 -5.39
CA HIS A 24 5.02 -0.55 -6.52
C HIS A 24 4.31 0.81 -6.58
N ARG A 25 3.24 1.01 -5.80
CA ARG A 25 2.57 2.31 -5.62
C ARG A 25 2.98 3.03 -4.34
N LEU A 26 3.96 2.47 -3.62
CA LEU A 26 4.54 3.12 -2.47
C LEU A 26 5.42 4.28 -2.92
N LEU A 27 5.15 5.46 -2.37
CA LEU A 27 5.84 6.70 -2.72
C LEU A 27 7.06 6.90 -1.84
N ILE A 28 6.91 6.66 -0.53
CA ILE A 28 7.98 6.78 0.45
C ILE A 28 7.69 5.92 1.67
N GLU A 29 8.74 5.26 2.17
CA GLU A 29 8.78 4.57 3.45
C GLU A 29 9.67 5.36 4.40
N TYR A 30 9.26 5.45 5.66
CA TYR A 30 10.00 6.18 6.67
C TYR A 30 9.82 5.56 8.05
N GLU A 31 10.79 5.81 8.92
CA GLU A 31 10.76 5.35 10.30
C GLU A 31 10.28 6.48 11.21
N THR A 32 9.41 6.15 12.14
CA THR A 32 8.86 7.03 13.18
C THR A 32 9.17 6.44 14.54
N THR A 33 8.93 7.23 15.61
CA THR A 33 9.03 6.74 16.99
C THR A 33 8.14 5.53 17.28
N ASP A 34 7.03 5.41 16.57
CA ASP A 34 6.00 4.38 16.75
C ASP A 34 6.19 3.18 15.81
N GLY A 35 7.22 3.22 14.95
CA GLY A 35 7.53 2.17 13.98
C GLY A 35 7.63 2.69 12.55
N ARG A 36 7.46 1.81 11.57
CA ARG A 36 7.57 2.16 10.14
C ARG A 36 6.23 2.62 9.61
N SER A 37 6.25 3.72 8.87
CA SER A 37 5.10 4.28 8.16
C SER A 37 5.45 4.48 6.69
N ALA A 38 4.41 4.56 5.86
CA ALA A 38 4.58 4.77 4.44
C ALA A 38 3.47 5.66 3.88
N PHE A 39 3.80 6.40 2.83
CA PHE A 39 2.81 7.01 1.93
C PHE A 39 2.75 6.19 0.65
N ALA A 40 1.54 5.91 0.18
CA ALA A 40 1.31 5.20 -1.06
C ALA A 40 0.07 5.74 -1.78
N GLU A 41 0.04 5.60 -3.10
CA GLU A 41 -1.13 5.95 -3.89
C GLU A 41 -2.09 4.76 -3.96
N CYS A 42 -3.37 4.98 -3.61
CA CYS A 42 -4.38 3.94 -3.70
C CYS A 42 -4.89 3.82 -5.16
N PRO A 43 -4.87 2.62 -5.77
CA PRO A 43 -5.41 2.41 -7.13
C PRO A 43 -6.88 2.77 -7.29
N THR A 44 -7.65 2.62 -6.21
CA THR A 44 -9.11 2.75 -6.25
C THR A 44 -9.54 4.16 -5.89
N CYS A 45 -8.87 4.78 -4.93
CA CYS A 45 -9.18 6.16 -4.54
C CYS A 45 -8.49 7.19 -5.44
N ASP A 46 -7.44 6.80 -6.17
CA ASP A 46 -6.58 7.69 -6.95
C ASP A 46 -6.04 8.86 -6.09
N ASP A 47 -5.70 8.54 -4.85
CA ASP A 47 -5.34 9.51 -3.81
C ASP A 47 -4.20 8.97 -2.96
N VAL A 48 -3.42 9.89 -2.37
CA VAL A 48 -2.31 9.55 -1.48
C VAL A 48 -2.86 9.18 -0.11
N VAL A 49 -2.54 7.96 0.33
CA VAL A 49 -3.00 7.41 1.60
C VAL A 49 -1.84 6.92 2.44
N HIS A 50 -2.12 6.73 3.73
CA HIS A 50 -1.26 6.01 4.66
C HIS A 50 -1.73 4.55 4.73
N PRO A 51 -1.11 3.62 3.99
CA PRO A 51 -1.44 2.22 4.11
C PRO A 51 -1.18 1.72 5.54
N GLU A 52 -2.17 1.02 6.09
CA GLU A 52 -2.01 0.34 7.38
C GLU A 52 -1.26 -0.98 7.16
N PRO A 53 -0.27 -1.31 8.01
CA PRO A 53 0.43 -2.59 7.93
C PRO A 53 -0.58 -3.73 8.12
N ALA A 54 -0.50 -4.73 7.22
CA ALA A 54 -1.33 -5.92 7.29
C ALA A 54 -0.95 -6.84 8.46
#